data_AF-A0A4Y7TE60-F1
#
_entry.id   AF-A0A4Y7TE60-F1
#
_cell.length_a   1.000
_cell.length_b   1.000
_cell.length_c   1.000
_cell.angle_alpha   90.00
_cell.angle_beta   90.00
_cell.angle_gamma   90.00
#
_symmetry.space_group_name_H-M   'P 1'
#
loop_
_entity.id
_entity.type
_entity.pdbx_description
1 polymer ?
#
loop_
_entity_poly.entity_id
_entity_poly.type
_entity_poly.pdbx_seq_one_letter_code
_entity_poly.pdbx_strand_id
1 'polypeptide(L)'
;MGRAREVDEMFRSDEEMRVEEFGLDGDDDDVEMGEGEEEWETESETEAGRTRDDLDLSDSTTLLSSIPPCTSSSCPSDTIITGSMDERHSEAWGNFAYYGRVRPWDGLVGILRIGTRDENAGNRFFFYGYVYGGRNFVGNWRYAGADAVSAGMESSFVLTRRGEV
;
A
#
# COMPACT_ATOMS: atom_id res chain seq x y z
N MET A 1 2.86 -39.14 2.16
CA MET A 1 4.07 -38.32 1.93
C MET A 1 4.23 -38.12 0.44
N GLY A 2 3.91 -36.94 -0.09
CA GLY A 2 4.02 -36.71 -1.54
C GLY A 2 3.28 -35.50 -2.10
N ARG A 3 3.08 -34.42 -1.32
CA ARG A 3 2.34 -33.24 -1.78
C ARG A 3 3.00 -31.90 -1.41
N ALA A 4 4.27 -31.94 -1.04
CA ALA A 4 5.06 -30.80 -0.59
C ALA A 4 6.23 -30.46 -1.53
N ARG A 5 6.30 -31.10 -2.71
CA ARG A 5 7.36 -30.85 -3.71
C ARG A 5 6.89 -30.17 -4.99
N GLU A 6 5.59 -29.95 -5.15
CA GLU A 6 5.02 -29.39 -6.38
C GLU A 6 4.90 -27.86 -6.36
N VAL A 7 4.91 -27.24 -5.18
CA VAL A 7 4.86 -25.77 -5.02
C VAL A 7 6.21 -25.07 -5.17
N ASP A 8 7.31 -25.83 -5.19
CA ASP A 8 8.67 -25.28 -5.28
C ASP A 8 9.15 -25.13 -6.75
N GLU A 9 8.53 -25.85 -7.69
CA GLU A 9 8.86 -25.77 -9.12
C GLU A 9 8.18 -24.61 -9.85
N MET A 10 7.20 -23.95 -9.23
CA MET A 10 6.48 -22.83 -9.85
C MET A 10 7.22 -21.48 -9.75
N PHE A 11 8.26 -21.39 -8.90
CA PHE A 11 8.99 -20.14 -8.62
C PHE A 11 10.16 -19.84 -9.57
N ARG A 12 10.31 -20.58 -10.69
CA ARG A 12 11.56 -20.56 -11.47
C ARG A 12 11.46 -20.19 -12.95
N SER A 13 10.39 -19.54 -13.39
CA SER A 13 10.25 -19.18 -14.80
C SER A 13 9.54 -17.86 -14.97
N ASP A 14 10.28 -16.76 -14.81
CA ASP A 14 9.95 -15.43 -15.34
C ASP A 14 11.25 -14.65 -15.59
N GLU A 15 12.02 -15.11 -16.57
CA GLU A 15 13.15 -14.37 -17.15
C GLU A 15 13.04 -14.49 -18.67
N GLU A 16 12.31 -13.54 -19.29
CA GLU A 16 12.54 -12.98 -20.63
C GLU A 16 11.34 -12.12 -21.02
N MET A 17 11.42 -10.80 -20.78
CA MET A 17 10.56 -9.85 -21.48
C MET A 17 11.45 -8.97 -22.36
N ARG A 18 11.36 -9.24 -23.65
CA ARG A 18 12.00 -8.54 -24.77
C ARG A 18 11.49 -7.10 -24.84
N VAL A 19 12.40 -6.14 -24.72
CA VAL A 19 12.12 -4.72 -24.95
C VAL A 19 12.06 -4.51 -26.47
N GLU A 20 10.87 -4.22 -27.00
CA GLU A 20 10.71 -3.74 -28.38
C GLU A 20 11.01 -2.23 -28.38
N GLU A 21 12.04 -1.85 -29.12
CA GLU A 21 12.55 -0.49 -29.29
C GLU A 21 11.56 0.33 -30.13
N PHE A 22 10.87 1.28 -29.50
CA PHE A 22 10.03 2.25 -30.20
C PHE A 22 10.91 3.40 -30.70
N GLY A 23 11.15 3.44 -32.01
CA GLY A 23 11.81 4.57 -32.67
C GLY A 23 10.93 5.82 -32.53
N LEU A 24 11.47 6.84 -31.87
CA LEU A 24 10.89 8.17 -31.85
C LEU A 24 11.69 9.04 -32.82
N ASP A 25 11.00 9.43 -33.88
CA ASP A 25 11.48 10.29 -34.94
C ASP A 25 11.70 11.70 -34.34
N GLY A 26 12.93 12.20 -34.48
CA GLY A 26 13.34 13.50 -33.99
C GLY A 26 12.84 14.62 -34.91
N ASP A 27 12.07 15.54 -34.32
CA ASP A 27 11.91 16.89 -34.83
C ASP A 27 12.64 17.84 -33.85
N ASP A 28 13.77 18.36 -34.32
CA ASP A 28 14.60 19.37 -33.67
C ASP A 28 13.91 20.74 -33.77
N ASP A 29 13.37 21.24 -32.65
CA ASP A 29 13.03 22.66 -32.49
C ASP A 29 14.00 23.31 -31.51
N ASP A 30 14.92 24.10 -32.09
CA ASP A 30 15.92 24.92 -31.41
C ASP A 30 15.24 25.98 -30.51
N VAL A 31 15.25 25.78 -29.19
CA VAL A 31 14.86 26.80 -28.21
C VAL A 31 16.13 27.48 -27.68
N GLU A 32 16.36 28.73 -28.11
CA GLU A 32 17.37 29.64 -27.53
C GLU A 32 17.09 29.82 -26.02
N MET A 33 17.92 29.18 -25.19
CA MET A 33 17.94 29.38 -23.75
C MET A 33 18.78 30.62 -23.44
N GLY A 34 18.12 31.70 -23.02
CA GLY A 34 18.76 32.93 -22.55
C GLY A 34 19.59 32.69 -21.29
N GLU A 35 20.82 33.21 -21.31
CA GLU A 35 21.77 33.19 -20.20
C GLU A 35 21.27 34.11 -19.07
N GLY A 36 20.60 33.52 -18.08
CA GLY A 36 20.30 34.15 -16.79
C GLY A 36 21.24 33.58 -15.74
N GLU A 37 22.32 34.31 -15.44
CA GLU A 37 23.21 34.01 -14.32
C GLU A 37 22.48 34.36 -13.01
N GLU A 38 21.93 33.35 -12.32
CA GLU A 38 21.45 33.49 -10.94
C GLU A 38 22.56 33.04 -9.97
N GLU A 39 23.18 34.03 -9.32
CA GLU A 39 24.15 33.87 -8.23
C GLU A 39 23.46 33.26 -7.00
N TRP A 40 23.87 32.05 -6.61
CA TRP A 40 23.47 31.45 -5.34
C TRP A 40 24.55 31.74 -4.29
N GLU A 41 24.28 32.68 -3.38
CA GLU A 41 25.13 32.90 -2.21
C GLU A 41 25.06 31.68 -1.27
N THR A 42 26.22 31.06 -1.05
CA THR A 42 26.39 29.92 -0.15
C THR A 42 26.70 30.46 1.25
N GLU A 43 25.70 30.48 2.13
CA GLU A 43 25.91 30.74 3.55
C GLU A 43 26.32 29.43 4.25
N SER A 44 27.62 29.29 4.50
CA SER A 44 28.20 28.22 5.31
C SER A 44 28.09 28.56 6.79
N GLU A 45 27.18 27.92 7.52
CA GLU A 45 27.19 27.94 8.98
C GLU A 45 28.01 26.77 9.54
N THR A 46 29.03 27.14 10.32
CA THR A 46 29.97 26.26 11.00
C THR A 46 29.41 25.65 12.29
N GLU A 47 29.67 24.35 12.46
CA GLU A 47 29.99 23.62 13.70
C GLU A 47 29.08 23.77 14.93
N ALA A 48 28.32 22.71 15.21
CA ALA A 48 28.13 22.25 16.58
C ALA A 48 28.05 20.72 16.59
N GLY A 49 29.21 20.06 16.74
CA GLY A 49 29.29 18.65 17.08
C GLY A 49 28.49 18.35 18.35
N ARG A 50 27.32 17.71 18.19
CA ARG A 50 26.61 17.05 19.28
C ARG A 50 26.92 15.57 19.21
N THR A 51 27.75 15.13 20.16
CA THR A 51 28.02 13.73 20.46
C THR A 51 26.70 12.99 20.68
N ARG A 52 26.43 12.00 19.81
CA ARG A 52 25.35 11.03 19.96
C ARG A 52 25.81 9.99 20.97
N ASP A 53 25.57 10.20 22.25
CA ASP A 53 25.66 9.12 23.23
C ASP A 53 24.55 9.32 24.29
N ASP A 54 23.92 8.21 24.63
CA ASP A 54 22.96 8.00 25.72
C ASP A 54 21.48 8.39 25.48
N LEU A 55 20.88 7.86 24.41
CA LEU A 55 19.46 7.49 24.51
C LEU A 55 19.38 6.14 25.23
N ASP A 56 19.02 6.21 26.51
CA ASP A 56 18.81 5.06 27.39
C ASP A 56 17.65 4.17 26.86
N LEU A 57 18.01 3.21 26.01
CA LEU A 57 17.11 2.22 25.41
C LEU A 57 16.56 1.20 26.43
N SER A 58 16.85 1.36 27.73
CA SER A 58 16.37 0.45 28.77
C SER A 58 14.92 0.69 29.21
N ASP A 59 14.31 1.82 28.83
CA ASP A 59 12.96 2.21 29.28
C ASP A 59 11.85 2.05 28.20
N SER A 60 12.11 1.29 27.13
CA SER A 60 11.06 0.93 26.15
C SER A 60 10.37 -0.40 26.47
N THR A 61 10.98 -1.24 27.32
CA THR A 61 10.43 -2.55 27.72
C THR A 61 9.53 -2.47 28.96
N THR A 62 9.63 -1.41 29.74
CA THR A 62 8.81 -1.15 30.95
C THR A 62 7.39 -0.69 30.60
N LEU A 63 7.20 0.04 29.49
CA LEU A 63 5.87 0.46 29.03
C LEU A 63 5.04 -0.67 28.39
N LEU A 64 5.71 -1.71 27.89
CA LEU A 64 5.04 -2.91 27.37
C LEU A 64 4.55 -3.84 28.50
N SER A 65 5.10 -3.69 29.71
CA SER A 65 4.80 -4.55 30.87
C SER A 65 3.48 -4.21 31.57
N SER A 66 2.81 -3.10 31.23
CA SER A 66 1.63 -2.61 31.96
C SER A 66 0.39 -2.46 31.09
N ILE A 67 0.29 -3.20 29.98
CA ILE A 67 -0.99 -3.32 29.29
C ILE A 67 -1.76 -4.44 29.99
N PRO A 68 -2.75 -4.12 30.86
CA PRO A 68 -3.54 -5.16 31.51
C PRO A 68 -4.23 -6.01 30.44
N PRO A 69 -4.30 -7.34 30.61
CA PRO A 69 -5.10 -8.17 29.72
C PRO A 69 -6.54 -7.68 29.80
N CYS A 70 -7.05 -7.21 28.68
CA CYS A 70 -8.34 -6.57 28.61
C CYS A 70 -9.45 -7.65 28.70
N THR A 71 -9.87 -7.96 29.94
CA THR A 71 -10.87 -9.00 30.22
C THR A 71 -12.30 -8.47 30.29
N SER A 72 -12.50 -7.16 30.08
CA SER A 72 -13.80 -6.49 30.13
C SER A 72 -14.30 -6.11 28.72
N SER A 73 -15.61 -5.90 28.61
CA SER A 73 -16.31 -5.44 27.39
C SER A 73 -15.86 -4.07 26.86
N SER A 74 -14.93 -3.40 27.55
CA SER A 74 -14.27 -2.17 27.11
C SER A 74 -12.95 -2.42 26.35
N CYS A 75 -12.55 -3.68 26.13
CA CYS A 75 -11.42 -3.98 25.26
C CYS A 75 -11.77 -3.62 23.81
N PRO A 76 -10.84 -3.01 23.05
CA PRO A 76 -11.04 -2.84 21.62
C PRO A 76 -11.21 -4.20 20.93
N SER A 77 -12.43 -4.50 20.48
CA SER A 77 -12.75 -5.72 19.74
C SER A 77 -12.17 -5.63 18.32
N ASP A 78 -11.54 -6.71 17.86
CA ASP A 78 -11.10 -6.81 16.47
C ASP A 78 -12.32 -6.93 15.55
N THR A 79 -12.32 -6.17 14.46
CA THR A 79 -13.41 -6.17 13.47
C THR A 79 -12.85 -6.63 12.14
N ILE A 80 -13.24 -7.82 11.71
CA ILE A 80 -12.82 -8.40 10.44
C ILE A 80 -13.86 -8.09 9.36
N ILE A 81 -13.37 -7.66 8.20
CA ILE A 81 -14.17 -7.37 7.01
C ILE A 81 -13.96 -8.51 6.03
N THR A 82 -15.05 -9.09 5.55
CA THR A 82 -15.04 -10.08 4.47
C THR A 82 -16.09 -9.71 3.43
N GLY A 83 -15.82 -10.00 2.17
CA GLY A 83 -16.77 -9.76 1.10
C GLY A 83 -16.36 -10.45 -0.20
N SER A 84 -17.35 -10.69 -1.04
CA SER A 84 -17.17 -11.19 -2.40
C SER A 84 -17.99 -10.36 -3.36
N MET A 85 -17.69 -10.47 -4.65
CA MET A 85 -18.50 -9.82 -5.68
C MET A 85 -19.75 -10.64 -6.01
N ASP A 86 -20.81 -9.91 -6.34
CA ASP A 86 -22.00 -10.45 -7.00
C ASP A 86 -21.66 -10.93 -8.42
N GLU A 87 -22.39 -11.92 -8.93
CA GLU A 87 -22.20 -12.55 -10.23
C GLU A 87 -22.15 -11.51 -11.35
N ARG A 88 -23.14 -10.61 -11.43
CA ARG A 88 -23.20 -9.55 -12.43
C ARG A 88 -21.97 -8.64 -12.44
N HIS A 89 -21.47 -8.29 -11.26
CA HIS A 89 -20.30 -7.43 -11.14
C HIS A 89 -19.01 -8.21 -11.42
N SER A 90 -18.98 -9.49 -11.05
CA SER A 90 -17.85 -10.37 -11.30
C SER A 90 -17.64 -10.67 -12.78
N GLU A 91 -18.70 -10.69 -13.58
CA GLU A 91 -18.63 -10.84 -15.04
C GLU A 91 -18.08 -9.58 -15.72
N ALA A 92 -18.41 -8.39 -15.21
CA ALA A 92 -17.99 -7.13 -15.82
C ALA A 92 -16.56 -6.71 -15.45
N TRP A 93 -16.12 -7.01 -14.23
CA TRP A 93 -14.86 -6.48 -13.68
C TRP A 93 -13.88 -7.56 -13.23
N GLY A 94 -14.25 -8.83 -13.32
CA GLY A 94 -13.50 -9.94 -12.74
C GLY A 94 -13.98 -10.30 -11.34
N ASN A 95 -13.69 -11.54 -10.94
CA ASN A 95 -14.08 -12.06 -9.64
C ASN A 95 -13.02 -11.73 -8.57
N PHE A 96 -13.43 -10.97 -7.56
CA PHE A 96 -12.58 -10.58 -6.45
C PHE A 96 -13.17 -10.98 -5.09
N ALA A 97 -12.27 -11.39 -4.20
CA ALA A 97 -12.53 -11.52 -2.76
C ALA A 97 -11.88 -10.37 -2.00
N TYR A 98 -12.55 -9.94 -0.93
CA TYR A 98 -12.12 -8.84 -0.08
C TYR A 98 -11.93 -9.34 1.34
N TYR A 99 -10.75 -9.07 1.91
CA TYR A 99 -10.41 -9.37 3.29
C TYR A 99 -9.83 -8.13 3.94
N GLY A 100 -10.32 -7.76 5.11
CA GLY A 100 -9.86 -6.55 5.77
C GLY A 100 -10.03 -6.60 7.27
N ARG A 101 -9.58 -5.53 7.91
CA ARG A 101 -9.78 -5.32 9.34
C ARG A 101 -9.93 -3.83 9.64
N VAL A 102 -10.64 -3.53 10.71
CA VAL A 102 -10.67 -2.19 11.30
C VAL A 102 -9.74 -2.20 12.50
N ARG A 103 -8.77 -1.30 12.45
CA ARG A 103 -7.80 -1.12 13.52
C ARG A 103 -8.51 -0.54 14.76
N PRO A 104 -8.47 -1.22 15.92
CA PRO A 104 -9.37 -0.86 17.01
C PRO A 104 -9.09 0.48 17.71
N TRP A 105 -7.85 0.98 17.66
CA TRP A 105 -7.44 2.18 18.41
C TRP A 105 -7.64 3.51 17.68
N ASP A 106 -7.55 3.53 16.35
CA ASP A 106 -7.69 4.73 15.52
C ASP A 106 -8.82 4.61 14.47
N GLY A 107 -9.43 3.43 14.32
CA GLY A 107 -10.46 3.16 13.33
C GLY A 107 -9.98 3.06 11.88
N LEU A 108 -8.66 2.95 11.63
CA LEU A 108 -8.14 2.77 10.28
C LEU A 108 -8.66 1.48 9.68
N VAL A 109 -9.31 1.59 8.53
CA VAL A 109 -9.82 0.46 7.76
C VAL A 109 -8.75 0.05 6.75
N GLY A 110 -8.37 -1.22 6.74
CA GLY A 110 -7.52 -1.81 5.70
C GLY A 110 -8.22 -2.98 5.03
N ILE A 111 -8.29 -3.00 3.71
CA ILE A 111 -8.94 -4.02 2.90
C ILE A 111 -8.00 -4.47 1.78
N LEU A 112 -7.72 -5.77 1.74
CA LEU A 112 -7.02 -6.45 0.67
C LEU A 112 -8.04 -7.04 -0.31
N ARG A 113 -7.94 -6.64 -1.58
CA ARG A 113 -8.65 -7.25 -2.70
C ARG A 113 -7.75 -8.28 -3.36
N ILE A 114 -8.26 -9.47 -3.62
CA ILE A 114 -7.53 -10.58 -4.25
C ILE A 114 -8.37 -11.14 -5.41
N GLY A 115 -7.77 -11.27 -6.59
CA GLY A 115 -8.37 -12.00 -7.71
C GLY A 115 -8.52 -13.49 -7.39
N THR A 116 -9.72 -14.03 -7.58
CA THR A 116 -10.04 -15.44 -7.23
C THR A 116 -9.97 -16.39 -8.42
N ARG A 117 -10.04 -15.86 -9.64
CA ARG A 117 -9.89 -16.60 -10.91
C ARG A 117 -8.51 -16.40 -11.49
N ASP A 118 -8.05 -17.37 -12.28
CA ASP A 118 -6.73 -17.37 -12.92
C ASP A 118 -6.51 -16.12 -13.78
N GLU A 119 -7.55 -15.64 -14.45
CA GLU A 119 -7.53 -14.40 -15.25
C GLU A 119 -7.16 -13.14 -14.43
N ASN A 120 -7.35 -13.18 -13.11
CA ASN A 120 -7.03 -12.10 -12.18
C ASN A 120 -5.96 -12.54 -11.16
N ALA A 121 -5.30 -13.69 -11.37
CA ALA A 121 -4.25 -14.17 -10.49
C ALA A 121 -3.07 -13.17 -10.51
N GLY A 122 -2.75 -12.61 -9.35
CA GLY A 122 -1.75 -11.55 -9.21
C GLY A 122 -2.34 -10.15 -9.08
N ASN A 123 -3.62 -9.94 -9.37
CA ASN A 123 -4.28 -8.66 -9.14
C ASN A 123 -4.60 -8.51 -7.63
N ARG A 124 -3.71 -7.85 -6.90
CA ARG A 124 -3.84 -7.61 -5.48
C ARG A 124 -3.75 -6.13 -5.20
N PHE A 125 -4.76 -5.58 -4.54
CA PHE A 125 -4.77 -4.19 -4.13
C PHE A 125 -5.07 -4.06 -2.66
N PHE A 126 -4.33 -3.18 -1.98
CA PHE A 126 -4.55 -2.85 -0.59
C PHE A 126 -5.14 -1.45 -0.49
N PHE A 127 -6.40 -1.38 -0.07
CA PHE A 127 -7.14 -0.17 0.21
C PHE A 127 -7.00 0.15 1.68
N TYR A 128 -6.68 1.39 2.03
CA TYR A 128 -6.58 1.83 3.41
C TYR A 128 -7.09 3.26 3.58
N GLY A 129 -7.78 3.52 4.69
CA GLY A 129 -8.37 4.84 4.94
C GLY A 129 -9.39 4.82 6.08
N TYR A 130 -10.29 5.79 6.05
CA TYR A 130 -11.27 6.01 7.12
C TYR A 130 -12.69 6.16 6.57
N VAL A 131 -13.66 5.78 7.39
CA VAL A 131 -15.08 6.02 7.08
C VAL A 131 -15.47 7.38 7.66
N TYR A 132 -15.72 8.34 6.76
CA TYR A 132 -16.15 9.68 7.10
C TYR A 132 -17.68 9.81 7.07
N GLY A 133 -18.24 10.49 8.08
CA GLY A 133 -19.68 10.76 8.17
C GLY A 133 -20.58 9.51 8.19
N GLY A 134 -20.02 8.36 8.58
CA GLY A 134 -20.72 7.07 8.64
C GLY A 134 -21.19 6.52 7.29
N ARG A 135 -20.74 7.09 6.16
CA ARG A 135 -21.25 6.75 4.82
C ARG A 135 -20.17 6.61 3.75
N ASN A 136 -19.11 7.40 3.85
CA ASN A 136 -18.13 7.54 2.79
C ASN A 136 -16.82 6.92 3.27
N PHE A 137 -16.31 5.92 2.56
CA PHE A 137 -15.00 5.38 2.80
C PHE A 137 -14.00 6.10 1.89
N VAL A 138 -13.07 6.83 2.51
CA VAL A 138 -12.09 7.66 1.81
C VAL A 138 -10.70 7.20 2.19
N GLY A 139 -9.82 7.09 1.22
CA GLY A 139 -8.46 6.66 1.47
C GLY A 139 -7.64 6.52 0.20
N ASN A 140 -6.57 5.76 0.33
CA ASN A 140 -5.67 5.44 -0.78
C ASN A 140 -5.66 3.94 -1.01
N TRP A 141 -5.37 3.55 -2.24
CA TRP A 141 -5.05 2.18 -2.58
C TRP A 141 -3.64 2.09 -3.09
N ARG A 142 -3.03 0.92 -2.93
CA ARG A 142 -1.73 0.58 -3.52
C ARG A 142 -1.71 -0.85 -4.03
N TYR A 143 -0.81 -1.16 -4.95
CA TYR A 143 -0.60 -2.53 -5.40
C TYR A 143 -0.02 -3.40 -4.27
N ALA A 144 -0.69 -4.50 -3.94
CA ALA A 144 -0.37 -5.39 -2.83
C ALA A 144 0.39 -6.62 -3.34
N GLY A 145 1.58 -6.37 -3.84
CA GLY A 145 2.46 -7.35 -4.48
C GLY A 145 3.69 -6.74 -5.13
N ALA A 146 3.80 -5.40 -5.11
CA ALA A 146 5.03 -4.72 -5.51
C ALA A 146 6.14 -5.00 -4.50
N ASP A 147 7.36 -5.05 -5.00
CA ASP A 147 8.56 -5.09 -4.18
C ASP A 147 8.55 -3.92 -3.18
N ALA A 148 8.90 -4.19 -1.93
CA ALA A 148 8.84 -3.21 -0.83
C ALA A 148 9.81 -2.04 -1.04
N VAL A 149 10.85 -2.24 -1.86
CA VAL A 149 11.83 -1.19 -2.21
C VAL A 149 11.49 -0.44 -3.49
N SER A 150 10.49 -0.90 -4.25
CA SER A 150 10.03 -0.23 -5.47
C SER A 150 8.91 0.75 -5.17
N ALA A 151 8.88 1.88 -5.88
CA ALA A 151 7.77 2.82 -5.80
C ALA A 151 6.50 2.15 -6.34
N GLY A 152 5.67 1.64 -5.43
CA GLY A 152 4.39 1.05 -5.78
C GLY A 152 3.43 2.12 -6.30
N MET A 153 2.66 1.79 -7.33
CA MET A 153 1.55 2.65 -7.76
C MET A 153 0.54 2.80 -6.62
N GLU A 154 0.23 4.04 -6.29
CA GLU A 154 -0.81 4.41 -5.36
C GLU A 154 -1.73 5.48 -5.93
N SER A 155 -2.96 5.53 -5.46
CA SER A 155 -3.90 6.57 -5.81
C SER A 155 -4.98 6.70 -4.75
N SER A 156 -5.66 7.83 -4.72
CA SER A 156 -6.78 8.10 -3.83
C SER A 156 -8.08 7.49 -4.35
N PHE A 157 -8.99 7.14 -3.45
CA PHE A 157 -10.35 6.74 -3.79
C PHE A 157 -11.37 7.33 -2.81
N VAL A 158 -12.61 7.43 -3.28
CA VAL A 158 -13.78 7.72 -2.46
C VAL A 158 -14.87 6.73 -2.84
N LEU A 159 -15.33 5.95 -1.87
CA LEU A 159 -16.46 5.02 -2.01
C LEU A 159 -17.61 5.50 -1.14
N THR A 160 -18.82 5.50 -1.68
CA THR A 160 -20.04 5.82 -0.94
C THR A 160 -20.92 4.59 -0.85
N ARG A 161 -21.57 4.38 0.30
CA ARG A 161 -22.59 3.33 0.43
C ARG A 161 -23.70 3.55 -0.61
N ARG A 162 -23.91 2.57 -1.48
CA ARG A 162 -25.07 2.54 -2.37
C ARG A 162 -26.34 2.40 -1.52
N GLY A 163 -27.34 3.24 -1.77
CA GLY A 163 -28.67 3.07 -1.16
C GLY A 163 -29.28 1.74 -1.57
N GLU A 164 -30.09 1.15 -0.69
CA GLU A 164 -30.92 0.01 -1.08
C GLU A 164 -31.89 0.47 -2.16
N VAL A 165 -31.97 -0.28 -3.27
CA VAL A 165 -32.88 -0.07 -4.40
C VAL A 165 -33.92 -1.16 -4.37
#